data_AF-A0A132MNY7-F1
#
_entry.id   AF-A0A132MNY7-F1
#
_cell.length_a   1.000
_cell.length_b   1.000
_cell.length_c   1.000
_cell.angle_alpha   90.00
_cell.angle_beta   90.00
_cell.angle_gamma   90.00
#
_symmetry.space_group_name_H-M   'P 1'
#
loop_
_entity.id
_entity.type
_entity.pdbx_description
1 polymer ?
#
loop_
_entity_poly.entity_id
_entity_poly.type
_entity_poly.pdbx_seq_one_letter_code
_entity_poly.pdbx_strand_id
1 'polypeptide(L)'
;MVAFGQKGDQARPKRKPKKPQQERVWNCSPGESDVWQDLKPYKRGWKTDGRGNFYQWDYRHNDIEMWEKRGSRLYHVGSVDPENGDLYKGPKHKPMRLPW
;
A
#
# COMPACT_ATOMS: atom_id res chain seq x y z
N MET A 1 -33.73 -31.12 47.40
CA MET A 1 -33.77 -30.52 46.04
C MET A 1 -32.65 -29.50 45.95
N VAL A 2 -31.64 -29.76 45.13
CA VAL A 2 -30.50 -28.86 44.92
C VAL A 2 -30.76 -28.01 43.67
N ALA A 3 -30.69 -26.70 43.82
CA ALA A 3 -30.75 -25.74 42.72
C ALA A 3 -29.35 -25.61 42.09
N PHE A 4 -29.25 -25.71 40.76
CA PHE A 4 -28.02 -25.38 40.03
C PHE A 4 -28.31 -24.31 38.97
N GLY A 5 -27.47 -23.28 39.00
CA GLY A 5 -27.65 -21.97 38.39
C GLY A 5 -27.50 -21.92 36.86
N GLN A 6 -28.10 -20.87 36.32
CA GLN A 6 -27.99 -20.42 34.94
C GLN A 6 -26.53 -20.15 34.55
N LYS A 7 -26.04 -20.75 33.45
CA LYS A 7 -24.83 -20.28 32.78
C LYS A 7 -25.22 -19.18 31.79
N GLY A 8 -24.75 -17.97 32.06
CA GLY A 8 -24.94 -16.82 31.19
C GLY A 8 -24.15 -16.98 29.90
N ASP A 9 -24.86 -16.87 28.77
CA ASP A 9 -24.28 -16.71 27.44
C ASP A 9 -23.58 -15.36 27.33
N GLN A 10 -22.26 -15.32 27.56
CA GLN A 10 -21.47 -14.13 27.27
C GLN A 10 -21.35 -13.96 25.76
N ALA A 11 -22.08 -12.98 25.22
CA ALA A 11 -22.06 -12.62 23.82
C ALA A 11 -20.64 -12.21 23.37
N ARG A 12 -20.16 -12.87 22.31
CA ARG A 12 -18.92 -12.54 21.60
C ARG A 12 -18.89 -11.05 21.23
N PRO A 13 -17.79 -10.31 21.47
CA PRO A 13 -17.72 -8.89 21.14
C PRO A 13 -17.96 -8.68 19.64
N LYS A 14 -18.90 -7.78 19.32
CA LYS A 14 -19.27 -7.42 17.94
C LYS A 14 -18.03 -6.88 17.21
N ARG A 15 -17.68 -7.50 16.08
CA ARG A 15 -16.58 -7.08 15.21
C ARG A 15 -16.81 -5.61 14.81
N LYS A 16 -15.79 -4.77 14.98
CA LYS A 16 -15.80 -3.37 14.50
C LYS A 16 -16.18 -3.35 13.01
N PRO A 17 -16.99 -2.39 12.55
CA PRO A 17 -17.33 -2.26 11.14
C PRO A 17 -16.04 -2.16 10.34
N LYS A 18 -15.89 -3.03 9.33
CA LYS A 18 -14.79 -2.92 8.37
C LYS A 18 -14.92 -1.55 7.71
N LYS A 19 -13.87 -0.74 7.74
CA LYS A 19 -13.81 0.48 6.92
C LYS A 19 -14.18 0.09 5.48
N PRO A 20 -14.96 0.91 4.76
CA PRO A 20 -15.25 0.64 3.36
C PRO A 20 -13.91 0.39 2.66
N GLN A 21 -13.75 -0.82 2.11
CA GLN A 21 -12.59 -1.14 1.32
C GLN A 21 -12.70 -0.24 0.09
N GLN A 22 -11.68 0.58 -0.12
CA GLN A 22 -11.59 1.45 -1.28
C GLN A 22 -11.81 0.58 -2.52
N GLU A 23 -12.74 0.99 -3.37
CA GLU A 23 -13.15 0.25 -4.56
C GLU A 23 -11.92 -0.06 -5.42
N ARG A 24 -11.87 -1.25 -6.02
CA ARG A 24 -10.76 -1.64 -6.89
C ARG A 24 -10.74 -0.68 -8.08
N VAL A 25 -9.76 0.22 -8.10
CA VAL A 25 -9.43 0.98 -9.30
C VAL A 25 -8.77 -0.03 -10.25
N TRP A 26 -9.40 -0.30 -11.39
CA TRP A 26 -8.81 -1.17 -12.41
C TRP A 26 -7.87 -0.34 -13.27
N ASN A 27 -6.63 -0.20 -12.79
CA ASN A 27 -5.56 0.44 -13.54
C ASN A 27 -4.86 -0.56 -14.47
N CYS A 28 -4.09 -0.04 -15.42
CA CYS A 28 -3.28 -0.82 -16.36
C CYS A 28 -2.25 -1.73 -15.67
N SER A 29 -1.72 -2.71 -16.41
CA SER A 29 -0.67 -3.60 -15.91
C SER A 29 0.71 -2.91 -15.93
N PRO A 30 1.74 -3.44 -15.24
CA PRO A 30 3.08 -2.84 -15.28
C PRO A 30 3.66 -2.74 -16.69
N GLY A 31 3.29 -3.65 -17.60
CA GLY A 31 3.76 -3.66 -18.98
C GLY A 31 3.10 -2.61 -19.87
N GLU A 32 1.93 -2.12 -19.48
CA GLU A 32 1.14 -1.12 -20.20
C GLU A 32 1.33 0.30 -19.66
N SER A 33 2.02 0.43 -18.52
CA SER A 33 2.31 1.71 -17.88
C SER A 33 3.61 2.29 -18.43
N ASP A 34 3.52 3.28 -19.31
CA ASP A 34 4.68 4.04 -19.78
C ASP A 34 5.44 4.67 -18.61
N VAL A 35 4.71 5.20 -17.63
CA VAL A 35 5.27 5.75 -16.38
C VAL A 35 6.16 4.72 -15.68
N TRP A 36 5.68 3.48 -15.51
CA TRP A 36 6.46 2.43 -14.88
C TRP A 36 7.63 1.96 -15.74
N GLN A 37 7.45 1.87 -17.06
CA GLN A 37 8.49 1.42 -17.98
C GLN A 37 9.67 2.40 -18.05
N ASP A 38 9.40 3.71 -18.03
CA ASP A 38 10.41 4.77 -18.08
C ASP A 38 11.31 4.84 -16.84
N LEU A 39 10.84 4.30 -15.72
CA LEU A 39 11.63 4.24 -14.49
C LEU A 39 12.76 3.21 -14.61
N LYS A 40 13.91 3.56 -14.01
CA LYS A 40 15.11 2.70 -14.07
C LYS A 40 14.97 1.53 -13.11
N PRO A 41 15.29 0.29 -13.54
CA PRO A 41 15.35 -0.86 -12.65
C PRO A 41 16.27 -0.62 -11.47
N TYR A 42 15.85 -1.12 -10.31
CA TYR A 42 16.60 -1.11 -9.07
C TYR A 42 16.48 -2.46 -8.37
N LYS A 43 17.07 -2.57 -7.17
CA LYS A 43 17.14 -3.82 -6.40
C LYS A 43 15.75 -4.37 -6.08
N ARG A 44 15.62 -5.71 -6.11
CA ARG A 44 14.44 -6.46 -5.61
C ARG A 44 13.10 -5.99 -6.22
N GLY A 45 13.09 -5.67 -7.51
CA GLY A 45 11.88 -5.27 -8.23
C GLY A 45 11.44 -3.82 -7.99
N TRP A 46 12.23 -3.04 -7.26
CA TRP A 46 12.05 -1.60 -7.16
C TRP A 46 12.51 -0.91 -8.44
N LYS A 47 12.01 0.29 -8.65
CA LYS A 47 12.50 1.22 -9.66
C LYS A 47 12.87 2.57 -9.06
N THR A 48 13.59 3.39 -9.81
CA THR A 48 14.00 4.74 -9.40
C THR A 48 14.04 5.71 -10.57
N ASP A 49 13.81 6.99 -10.29
CA ASP A 49 14.03 8.09 -11.24
C ASP A 49 15.50 8.57 -11.24
N GLY A 50 16.33 8.06 -10.32
CA GLY A 50 17.71 8.49 -10.12
C GLY A 50 17.86 9.84 -9.41
N ARG A 51 16.76 10.47 -8.99
CA ARG A 51 16.73 11.77 -8.29
C ARG A 51 16.42 11.65 -6.79
N GLY A 52 16.37 10.41 -6.29
CA GLY A 52 16.10 10.11 -4.90
C GLY A 52 14.69 9.57 -4.64
N ASN A 53 13.87 9.39 -5.69
CA ASN A 53 12.59 8.72 -5.59
C ASN A 53 12.71 7.24 -5.97
N PHE A 54 11.94 6.42 -5.28
CA PHE A 54 11.89 4.99 -5.41
C PHE A 54 10.45 4.55 -5.56
N TYR A 55 10.24 3.55 -6.42
CA TYR A 55 8.92 3.16 -6.86
C TYR A 55 8.77 1.65 -6.76
N GLN A 56 7.59 1.21 -6.33
CA GLN A 56 7.21 -0.19 -6.30
C GLN A 56 5.83 -0.36 -6.91
N TRP A 57 5.66 -1.40 -7.72
CA TRP A 57 4.34 -1.76 -8.22
C TRP A 57 3.50 -2.42 -7.14
N ASP A 58 2.31 -1.91 -6.89
CA ASP A 58 1.31 -2.56 -6.04
C ASP A 58 0.38 -3.43 -6.89
N TYR A 59 0.66 -4.74 -6.91
CA TYR A 59 -0.15 -5.72 -7.63
C TYR A 59 -1.57 -5.91 -7.07
N ARG A 60 -1.89 -5.37 -5.89
CA ARG A 60 -3.24 -5.44 -5.33
C ARG A 60 -4.14 -4.35 -5.90
N HIS A 61 -3.59 -3.18 -6.20
CA HIS A 61 -4.33 -2.00 -6.64
C HIS A 61 -3.94 -1.54 -8.05
N ASN A 62 -2.96 -2.19 -8.68
CA ASN A 62 -2.39 -1.83 -9.97
C ASN A 62 -1.94 -0.37 -10.04
N ASP A 63 -1.33 0.15 -8.99
CA ASP A 63 -0.75 1.48 -8.95
C ASP A 63 0.72 1.44 -8.55
N ILE A 64 1.37 2.60 -8.58
CA ILE A 64 2.80 2.74 -8.29
C ILE A 64 2.96 3.40 -6.94
N GLU A 65 3.46 2.68 -5.95
CA GLU A 65 3.81 3.24 -4.64
C GLU A 65 5.10 4.06 -4.77
N MET A 66 5.04 5.36 -4.47
CA MET A 66 6.16 6.29 -4.52
C MET A 66 6.76 6.53 -3.14
N TRP A 67 8.09 6.53 -3.08
CA TRP A 67 8.88 6.68 -1.87
C TRP A 67 10.01 7.69 -2.09
N GLU A 68 10.14 8.65 -1.18
CA GLU A 68 11.22 9.63 -1.20
C GLU A 68 12.32 9.23 -0.24
N LYS A 69 13.58 9.24 -0.71
CA LYS A 69 14.74 8.98 0.16
C LYS A 69 15.14 10.23 0.92
N ARG A 70 15.04 10.15 2.26
CA ARG A 70 15.54 11.19 3.18
C ARG A 70 16.56 10.56 4.12
N GLY A 71 17.83 10.88 3.89
CA GLY A 71 18.95 10.27 4.60
C GLY A 71 19.03 8.75 4.37
N SER A 72 18.93 7.98 5.45
CA SER A 72 18.96 6.50 5.47
C SER A 72 17.58 5.85 5.43
N ARG A 73 16.51 6.62 5.22
CA ARG A 73 15.13 6.15 5.24
C ARG A 73 14.39 6.51 3.96
N LEU A 74 13.37 5.70 3.65
CA LEU A 74 12.36 5.95 2.64
C LEU A 74 11.08 6.41 3.32
N TYR A 75 10.52 7.51 2.83
CA TYR A 75 9.26 8.07 3.27
C TYR A 75 8.24 7.80 2.19
N HIS A 76 7.18 7.08 2.53
CA HIS A 76 6.09 6.86 1.59
C HIS A 76 5.45 8.20 1.26
N VAL A 77 5.35 8.49 -0.03
CA VAL A 77 4.72 9.72 -0.54
C VAL A 77 3.24 9.43 -0.82
N GLY A 78 2.95 8.29 -1.44
CA GLY A 78 1.61 7.95 -1.87
C GLY A 78 1.60 7.03 -3.09
N SER A 79 0.41 6.80 -3.63
CA SER A 79 0.22 6.00 -4.84
C SER A 79 0.08 6.91 -6.05
N VAL A 80 0.83 6.59 -7.09
CA VAL A 80 0.91 7.26 -8.38
C VAL A 80 0.08 6.47 -9.39
N ASP A 81 -0.69 7.21 -10.17
CA ASP A 81 -1.46 6.67 -11.29
C ASP A 81 -0.49 6.18 -12.39
N PRO A 82 -0.56 4.90 -12.78
CA PRO A 82 0.37 4.33 -13.74
C PRO A 82 0.16 4.80 -15.18
N GLU A 83 -0.96 5.46 -15.51
CA GLU A 83 -1.24 5.95 -16.86
C GLU A 83 -0.67 7.35 -17.09
N ASN A 84 -0.80 8.24 -16.11
CA ASN A 84 -0.42 9.66 -16.26
C ASN A 84 0.70 10.11 -15.31
N GLY A 85 1.02 9.34 -14.27
CA GLY A 85 2.08 9.68 -13.31
C GLY A 85 1.64 10.60 -12.17
N ASP A 86 0.36 10.92 -12.05
CA ASP A 86 -0.16 11.80 -11.01
C ASP A 86 -0.27 11.09 -9.66
N LEU A 87 0.11 11.80 -8.60
CA LEU A 87 -0.05 11.32 -7.22
C LEU A 87 -1.51 11.52 -6.77
N TYR A 88 -2.25 10.42 -6.60
CA TYR A 88 -3.71 10.50 -6.33
C TYR A 88 -4.11 9.93 -4.97
N LYS A 89 -3.24 9.17 -4.30
CA LYS A 89 -3.42 8.74 -2.90
C LYS A 89 -2.29 9.27 -2.04
N GLY A 90 -2.64 9.82 -0.88
CA GLY A 90 -1.64 10.24 0.11
C GLY A 90 -0.97 9.08 0.84
N PRO A 91 -0.01 9.38 1.74
CA PRO A 91 0.85 8.39 2.33
C PRO A 91 0.12 7.44 3.31
N LYS A 92 0.30 6.13 3.14
CA LYS A 92 -0.27 5.08 4.00
C LYS A 92 0.74 4.29 4.83
N HIS A 93 2.02 4.32 4.46
CA HIS A 93 3.07 3.57 5.14
C HIS A 93 3.94 4.45 6.03
N LYS A 94 4.44 3.85 7.12
CA LYS A 94 5.44 4.50 7.98
C LYS A 94 6.78 4.57 7.24
N PRO A 95 7.66 5.53 7.59
CA PRO A 95 9.00 5.56 7.06
C PRO A 95 9.72 4.25 7.34
N MET A 96 10.41 3.72 6.34
CA MET A 96 11.14 2.47 6.42
C MET A 96 12.63 2.71 6.20
N ARG A 97 13.47 1.88 6.82
CA ARG A 97 14.87 1.80 6.42
C ARG A 97 14.93 1.26 4.98
N LEU A 98 15.99 1.59 4.27
CA LEU A 98 16.24 0.99 2.95
C LEU A 98 16.13 -0.54 3.10
N PRO A 99 15.21 -1.20 2.36
CA PRO A 99 14.94 -2.62 2.55
C PRO A 99 16.00 -3.52 1.88
N TRP A 100 17.20 -2.98 1.60
CA TRP A 100 18.32 -3.63 0.92
C TRP A 100 19.67 -3.16 1.44
#